data_AF-A0A1E5CYZ0-F1
#
_entry.id   AF-A0A1E5CYZ0-F1
#
_cell.length_a   1.000
_cell.length_b   1.000
_cell.length_c   1.000
_cell.angle_alpha   90.00
_cell.angle_beta   90.00
_cell.angle_gamma   90.00
#
_symmetry.space_group_name_H-M   'P 1'
#
loop_
_entity.id
_entity.type
_entity.pdbx_description
1 polymer ?
#
loop_
_entity_poly.entity_id
_entity_poly.type
_entity_poly.pdbx_seq_one_letter_code
_entity_poly.pdbx_strand_id
1 'polypeptide(L)'
;MKKTLIALSVAAAAIATGANASELYNQDGTSLEMGGRAEARLSMKDGKVEDKSRVRLNFLGKVEIQNGLYGVGFYEGEFVTDPATVTDTNGNKVSVDSLDNRYAYAGIGGEFGEVTYGKNDGALGVITDFTDIMAYHGNSAADKLAAADRTDNMISYKGSFNALDVKASYRFADRVEGTTTNSGEYGDNGEDGYSLSGIYTIGETGLALGGGYADQADQNEYMLAASYTMGDLYFAGVFTDGEKDKKDADYTGYELAAAYTMGQTVFSSTYNNAETDGETSADNIAVDATYFFKPNFRGYVSYNFNLISKGDKLGKVGAGNGSATSMQAEDELALGLRYDF
;
A
#
# COMPACT_ATOMS: atom_id res chain seq x y z
N MET A 1 21.97 -5.58 -23.55
CA MET A 1 21.08 -4.40 -23.48
C MET A 1 19.58 -4.73 -23.64
N LYS A 2 19.14 -5.98 -23.37
CA LYS A 2 17.71 -6.39 -23.37
C LYS A 2 17.23 -6.92 -22.00
N LYS A 3 18.05 -6.75 -20.95
CA LYS A 3 17.81 -7.29 -19.60
C LYS A 3 17.15 -6.30 -18.64
N THR A 4 16.92 -5.05 -19.07
CA THR A 4 16.42 -3.98 -18.21
C THR A 4 14.91 -3.73 -18.35
N LEU A 5 14.25 -4.16 -19.43
CA LEU A 5 12.82 -3.86 -19.62
C LEU A 5 11.86 -4.82 -18.93
N ILE A 6 12.25 -6.09 -18.70
CA ILE A 6 11.33 -7.10 -18.14
C ILE A 6 11.29 -7.04 -16.60
N ALA A 7 12.34 -6.51 -15.95
CA ALA A 7 12.34 -6.25 -14.51
C ALA A 7 11.56 -4.99 -14.12
N LEU A 8 11.13 -4.18 -15.09
CA LEU A 8 10.45 -2.90 -14.87
C LEU A 8 8.96 -3.06 -14.55
N SER A 9 8.32 -4.21 -14.85
CA SER A 9 6.89 -4.41 -14.58
C SER A 9 6.60 -4.67 -13.10
N VAL A 10 7.47 -5.42 -12.41
CA VAL A 10 7.32 -5.70 -10.96
C VAL A 10 8.03 -4.64 -10.11
N ALA A 11 9.09 -4.01 -10.63
CA ALA A 11 9.73 -2.89 -9.94
C ALA A 11 8.94 -1.58 -10.04
N ALA A 12 7.94 -1.46 -10.93
CA ALA A 12 7.15 -0.23 -11.07
C ALA A 12 6.33 0.13 -9.81
N ALA A 13 5.92 -0.85 -9.00
CA ALA A 13 5.22 -0.60 -7.73
C ALA A 13 6.17 0.01 -6.67
N ALA A 14 7.45 -0.43 -6.64
CA ALA A 14 8.46 0.09 -5.72
C ALA A 14 9.18 1.38 -6.19
N ILE A 15 9.02 1.78 -7.46
CA ILE A 15 9.77 2.90 -8.07
C ILE A 15 8.98 4.23 -8.08
N ALA A 16 7.72 4.24 -7.64
CA ALA A 16 6.85 5.43 -7.75
C ALA A 16 7.23 6.63 -6.86
N THR A 17 8.20 6.51 -5.94
CA THR A 17 8.68 7.63 -5.12
C THR A 17 10.02 8.22 -5.59
N GLY A 18 10.79 7.52 -6.44
CA GLY A 18 12.14 7.95 -6.86
C GLY A 18 12.35 8.17 -8.36
N ALA A 19 11.56 7.57 -9.26
CA ALA A 19 11.81 7.69 -10.71
C ALA A 19 11.72 9.11 -11.28
N ASN A 20 11.04 10.02 -10.58
CA ASN A 20 10.92 11.41 -10.97
C ASN A 20 11.54 12.37 -9.94
N ALA A 21 12.07 11.86 -8.82
CA ALA A 21 12.61 12.70 -7.76
C ALA A 21 13.76 13.56 -8.30
N SER A 22 13.72 14.84 -7.94
CA SER A 22 14.70 15.83 -8.34
C SER A 22 15.85 15.85 -7.32
N GLU A 23 17.07 15.62 -7.81
CA GLU A 23 18.28 15.77 -6.99
C GLU A 23 18.46 17.25 -6.58
N LEU A 24 18.44 17.52 -5.28
CA LEU A 24 18.65 18.87 -4.74
C LEU A 24 20.10 19.11 -4.34
N TYR A 25 20.79 18.05 -3.93
CA TYR A 25 22.18 18.09 -3.48
C TYR A 25 22.85 16.74 -3.70
N ASN A 26 24.10 16.76 -4.18
CA ASN A 26 24.93 15.58 -4.30
C ASN A 26 26.40 15.98 -4.23
N GLN A 27 27.05 15.65 -3.10
CA GLN A 27 28.46 15.95 -2.87
C GLN A 27 29.06 14.97 -1.86
N ASP A 28 30.29 14.54 -2.10
CA ASP A 28 31.11 13.78 -1.15
C ASP A 28 30.40 12.53 -0.58
N GLY A 29 29.71 11.78 -1.45
CA GLY A 29 28.97 10.57 -1.06
C GLY A 29 27.65 10.83 -0.32
N THR A 30 27.24 12.09 -0.19
CA THR A 30 25.95 12.50 0.39
C THR A 30 25.02 12.99 -0.70
N SER A 31 23.77 12.51 -0.70
CA SER A 31 22.72 12.95 -1.62
C SER A 31 21.45 13.32 -0.87
N LEU A 32 20.73 14.32 -1.40
CA LEU A 32 19.38 14.69 -0.99
C LEU A 32 18.51 14.82 -2.23
N GLU A 33 17.47 14.02 -2.27
CA GLU A 33 16.44 14.03 -3.31
C GLU A 33 15.14 14.57 -2.71
N MET A 34 14.40 15.32 -3.52
CA MET A 34 13.02 15.68 -3.23
C MET A 34 12.13 15.10 -4.31
N GLY A 35 11.07 14.43 -3.90
CA GLY A 35 10.05 13.91 -4.79
C GLY A 35 8.66 14.14 -4.24
N GLY A 36 7.71 13.43 -4.82
CA GLY A 36 6.31 13.44 -4.42
C GLY A 36 5.40 13.58 -5.63
N ARG A 37 4.19 14.09 -5.41
CA ARG A 37 3.21 14.28 -6.47
C ARG A 37 2.20 15.38 -6.16
N ALA A 38 1.66 15.98 -7.20
CA ALA A 38 0.35 16.62 -7.16
C ALA A 38 -0.61 15.79 -8.00
N GLU A 39 -1.65 15.26 -7.36
CA GLU A 39 -2.57 14.31 -7.96
C GLU A 39 -4.01 14.81 -7.82
N ALA A 40 -4.55 15.35 -8.91
CA ALA A 40 -5.95 15.75 -9.00
C ALA A 40 -6.80 14.49 -9.21
N ARG A 41 -7.82 14.28 -8.36
CA ARG A 41 -8.69 13.10 -8.41
C ARG A 41 -10.14 13.48 -8.22
N LEU A 42 -10.95 13.19 -9.22
CA LEU A 42 -12.40 13.26 -9.16
C LEU A 42 -12.94 11.86 -8.92
N SER A 43 -13.69 11.67 -7.84
CA SER A 43 -14.50 10.48 -7.59
C SER A 43 -15.97 10.80 -7.85
N MET A 44 -16.69 9.87 -8.48
CA MET A 44 -18.13 10.00 -8.73
C MET A 44 -18.85 8.69 -8.41
N LYS A 45 -19.85 8.78 -7.53
CA LYS A 45 -20.78 7.68 -7.17
C LYS A 45 -22.21 8.18 -7.31
N ASP A 46 -23.10 7.42 -7.94
CA ASP A 46 -24.49 7.81 -8.19
C ASP A 46 -24.62 9.22 -8.87
N GLY A 47 -23.62 9.63 -9.66
CA GLY A 47 -23.57 10.97 -10.28
C GLY A 47 -23.25 12.12 -9.32
N LYS A 48 -22.87 11.85 -8.06
CA LYS A 48 -22.43 12.83 -7.06
C LYS A 48 -20.91 12.82 -7.05
N VAL A 49 -20.32 14.01 -7.07
CA VAL A 49 -18.88 14.20 -7.25
C VAL A 49 -18.23 14.57 -5.92
N GLU A 50 -17.08 13.96 -5.64
CA GLU A 50 -16.21 14.25 -4.51
C GLU A 50 -14.78 14.56 -5.00
N ASP A 51 -14.14 15.57 -4.41
CA ASP A 51 -12.72 15.86 -4.62
C ASP A 51 -11.88 14.95 -3.73
N LYS A 52 -11.08 14.07 -4.35
CA LYS A 52 -10.11 13.20 -3.66
C LYS A 52 -8.67 13.66 -3.90
N SER A 53 -8.46 14.87 -4.41
CA SER A 53 -7.14 15.35 -4.77
C SER A 53 -6.19 15.39 -3.58
N ARG A 54 -4.92 15.09 -3.85
CA ARG A 54 -3.87 15.00 -2.84
C ARG A 54 -2.53 15.49 -3.37
N VAL A 55 -1.71 15.98 -2.46
CA VAL A 55 -0.31 16.32 -2.69
C VAL A 55 0.55 15.46 -1.76
N ARG A 56 1.65 14.92 -2.27
CA ARG A 56 2.70 14.33 -1.46
C ARG A 56 4.00 15.07 -1.68
N LEU A 57 4.75 15.26 -0.60
CA LEU A 57 6.12 15.75 -0.65
C LEU A 57 6.98 14.77 0.13
N ASN A 58 8.09 14.35 -0.46
CA ASN A 58 9.04 13.49 0.21
C ASN A 58 10.48 13.96 0.03
N PHE A 59 11.32 13.55 0.99
CA PHE A 59 12.74 13.85 1.03
C PHE A 59 13.51 12.58 1.36
N LEU A 60 14.47 12.23 0.51
CA LEU A 60 15.34 11.09 0.70
C LEU A 60 16.78 11.57 0.85
N GLY A 61 17.34 11.38 2.03
CA GLY A 61 18.76 11.62 2.31
C GLY A 61 19.52 10.29 2.34
N LYS A 62 20.65 10.22 1.64
CA LYS A 62 21.58 9.09 1.73
C LYS A 62 23.01 9.57 1.94
N VAL A 63 23.75 8.87 2.78
CA VAL A 63 25.17 9.12 3.01
C VAL A 63 25.96 7.82 2.90
N GLU A 64 26.93 7.78 2.00
CA GLU A 64 27.88 6.68 1.91
C GLU A 64 28.83 6.72 3.11
N ILE A 65 29.07 5.57 3.74
CA ILE A 65 29.94 5.43 4.90
C ILE A 65 31.27 4.79 4.46
N GLN A 66 31.27 3.50 4.14
CA GLN A 66 32.41 2.81 3.54
C GLN A 66 31.99 1.47 2.91
N ASN A 67 32.66 1.05 1.84
CA ASN A 67 32.55 -0.31 1.26
C ASN A 67 31.09 -0.75 1.02
N GLY A 68 30.27 0.14 0.44
CA GLY A 68 28.85 -0.15 0.17
C GLY A 68 27.92 -0.06 1.38
N LEU A 69 28.44 0.25 2.58
CA LEU A 69 27.64 0.61 3.74
C LEU A 69 27.17 2.07 3.62
N TYR A 70 25.88 2.31 3.86
CA TYR A 70 25.28 3.65 3.78
C TYR A 70 24.27 3.90 4.89
N GLY A 71 24.09 5.16 5.26
CA GLY A 71 22.98 5.64 6.08
C GLY A 71 21.87 6.21 5.21
N VAL A 72 20.62 6.08 5.65
CA VAL A 72 19.44 6.61 4.96
C VAL A 72 18.48 7.30 5.93
N GLY A 73 17.87 8.39 5.49
CA GLY A 73 16.75 9.04 6.16
C GLY A 73 15.66 9.38 5.16
N PHE A 74 14.40 9.16 5.52
CA PHE A 74 13.27 9.42 4.64
C PHE A 74 12.09 10.00 5.39
N TYR A 75 11.45 10.99 4.77
CA TYR A 75 10.19 11.57 5.20
C TYR A 75 9.24 11.71 4.01
N GLU A 76 7.97 11.40 4.20
CA GLU A 76 6.89 11.71 3.25
C GLU A 76 5.66 12.23 4.00
N GLY A 77 5.16 13.38 3.57
CA GLY A 77 3.89 13.94 4.02
C GLY A 77 2.86 13.94 2.90
N GLU A 78 1.61 13.60 3.23
CA GLU A 78 0.44 13.77 2.35
C GLU A 78 -0.46 14.89 2.86
N PHE A 79 -0.90 15.74 1.94
CA PHE A 79 -1.82 16.85 2.15
C PHE A 79 -3.03 16.63 1.24
N VAL A 80 -4.25 16.70 1.79
CA VAL A 80 -5.47 16.64 0.96
C VAL A 80 -6.11 18.02 0.85
N THR A 81 -6.81 18.25 -0.26
CA THR A 81 -7.43 19.56 -0.57
C THR A 81 -8.82 19.74 0.04
N ASP A 82 -9.47 18.64 0.45
CA ASP A 82 -10.73 18.64 1.18
C ASP A 82 -10.47 18.27 2.66
N PRO A 83 -10.30 19.27 3.57
CA PRO A 83 -9.97 19.02 4.95
C PRO A 83 -11.13 18.38 5.72
N ALA A 84 -10.82 17.48 6.65
CA ALA A 84 -11.83 16.88 7.50
C ALA A 84 -12.56 17.97 8.31
N THR A 85 -13.89 17.86 8.37
CA THR A 85 -14.69 18.71 9.26
C THR A 85 -14.91 17.98 10.58
N VAL A 86 -14.27 18.44 11.64
CA VAL A 86 -14.46 17.91 13.00
C VAL A 86 -15.41 18.78 13.80
N THR A 87 -16.05 18.21 14.80
CA THR A 87 -16.82 18.98 15.78
C THR A 87 -15.92 19.30 16.97
N ASP A 88 -15.74 20.59 17.27
CA ASP A 88 -14.99 21.03 18.44
C ASP A 88 -15.74 20.69 19.74
N THR A 89 -15.07 20.84 20.88
CA THR A 89 -15.64 20.59 22.21
C THR A 89 -16.88 21.45 22.52
N ASN A 90 -17.12 22.51 21.75
CA ASN A 90 -18.26 23.41 21.88
C ASN A 90 -19.38 23.12 20.87
N GLY A 91 -19.26 22.06 20.06
CA GLY A 91 -20.26 21.67 19.07
C GLY A 91 -20.15 22.38 17.71
N ASN A 92 -19.10 23.18 17.47
CA ASN A 92 -18.90 23.86 16.20
C ASN A 92 -18.19 22.96 15.19
N LYS A 93 -18.57 23.05 13.91
CA LYS A 93 -17.86 22.41 12.81
C LYS A 93 -16.61 23.22 12.46
N VAL A 94 -15.44 22.61 12.58
CA VAL A 94 -14.14 23.22 12.29
C VAL A 94 -13.43 22.38 11.23
N SER A 95 -12.96 23.02 10.17
CA SER A 95 -12.06 22.39 9.20
C SER A 95 -10.68 22.23 9.83
N VAL A 96 -10.16 21.02 9.84
CA VAL A 96 -8.79 20.72 10.27
C VAL A 96 -7.96 20.33 9.05
N ASP A 97 -6.89 21.10 8.83
CA ASP A 97 -5.89 20.79 7.82
C ASP A 97 -5.33 19.38 8.09
N SER A 98 -5.42 18.51 7.10
CA SER A 98 -5.00 17.11 7.20
C SER A 98 -3.63 16.92 6.56
N LEU A 99 -2.60 16.92 7.42
CA LEU A 99 -1.28 16.38 7.11
C LEU A 99 -1.20 14.95 7.66
N ASP A 100 -0.97 13.98 6.78
CA ASP A 100 -0.55 12.63 7.18
C ASP A 100 0.96 12.47 6.98
N ASN A 101 1.68 12.26 8.08
CA ASN A 101 3.08 11.85 8.05
C ASN A 101 3.11 10.35 7.71
N ARG A 102 3.17 10.05 6.41
CA ARG A 102 3.10 8.69 5.87
C ARG A 102 4.32 7.87 6.23
N TYR A 103 5.51 8.49 6.11
CA TYR A 103 6.79 7.89 6.44
C TYR A 103 7.65 8.86 7.24
N ALA A 104 8.36 8.31 8.23
CA ALA A 104 9.36 9.02 9.01
C ALA A 104 10.29 7.99 9.62
N TYR A 105 11.41 7.71 8.94
CA TYR A 105 12.35 6.69 9.37
C TYR A 105 13.80 7.06 9.07
N ALA A 106 14.70 6.40 9.78
CA ALA A 106 16.12 6.37 9.47
C ALA A 106 16.62 4.93 9.52
N GLY A 107 17.73 4.66 8.83
CA GLY A 107 18.27 3.32 8.74
C GLY A 107 19.70 3.24 8.27
N ILE A 108 20.17 2.01 8.21
CA ILE A 108 21.49 1.62 7.70
C ILE A 108 21.32 0.48 6.72
N GLY A 109 22.04 0.54 5.61
CA GLY A 109 22.01 -0.51 4.61
C GLY A 109 23.38 -0.80 4.02
N GLY A 110 23.47 -1.91 3.31
CA GLY A 110 24.64 -2.36 2.57
C GLY A 110 24.39 -3.70 1.89
N GLU A 111 25.45 -4.49 1.68
CA GLU A 111 25.34 -5.80 1.00
C GLU A 111 24.40 -6.79 1.70
N PHE A 112 24.17 -6.63 3.01
CA PHE A 112 23.27 -7.47 3.79
C PHE A 112 21.78 -7.09 3.64
N GLY A 113 21.46 -6.00 2.94
CA GLY A 113 20.14 -5.38 2.91
C GLY A 113 20.10 -4.08 3.71
N GLU A 114 18.90 -3.61 4.04
CA GLU A 114 18.64 -2.35 4.74
C GLU A 114 17.73 -2.58 5.94
N VAL A 115 18.11 -2.02 7.09
CA VAL A 115 17.33 -2.03 8.34
C VAL A 115 16.97 -0.60 8.72
N THR A 116 15.70 -0.36 9.04
CA THR A 116 15.18 0.96 9.42
C THR A 116 14.39 0.89 10.73
N TYR A 117 14.35 1.99 11.47
CA TYR A 117 13.39 2.21 12.57
C TYR A 117 12.60 3.50 12.34
N GLY A 118 11.32 3.48 12.70
CA GLY A 118 10.36 4.56 12.48
C GLY A 118 9.18 4.08 11.63
N LYS A 119 8.31 5.01 11.21
CA LYS A 119 7.15 4.66 10.39
C LYS A 119 7.60 4.30 8.97
N ASN A 120 7.53 3.00 8.64
CA ASN A 120 7.94 2.44 7.36
C ASN A 120 7.09 1.21 6.99
N ASP A 121 7.22 0.72 5.75
CA ASP A 121 6.46 -0.44 5.29
C ASP A 121 6.95 -1.75 5.92
N GLY A 122 6.00 -2.58 6.37
CA GLY A 122 6.18 -3.98 6.74
C GLY A 122 6.40 -4.90 5.53
N ALA A 123 6.14 -6.20 5.68
CA ALA A 123 6.57 -7.19 4.70
C ALA A 123 5.51 -7.53 3.63
N LEU A 124 4.22 -7.27 3.84
CA LEU A 124 3.17 -7.79 2.93
C LEU A 124 2.79 -6.86 1.78
N GLY A 125 3.18 -5.58 1.83
CA GLY A 125 2.96 -4.65 0.70
C GLY A 125 3.50 -5.19 -0.63
N VAL A 126 4.71 -5.76 -0.64
CA VAL A 126 5.31 -6.34 -1.86
C VAL A 126 4.57 -7.59 -2.38
N ILE A 127 3.74 -8.23 -1.56
CA ILE A 127 2.90 -9.35 -1.98
C ILE A 127 1.59 -8.82 -2.59
N THR A 128 0.98 -7.78 -1.99
CA THR A 128 -0.20 -7.12 -2.56
C THR A 128 0.09 -6.37 -3.86
N ASP A 129 1.34 -5.89 -4.05
CA ASP A 129 1.82 -5.27 -5.29
C ASP A 129 1.69 -6.18 -6.53
N PHE A 130 1.51 -7.50 -6.34
CA PHE A 130 1.24 -8.41 -7.47
C PHE A 130 -0.06 -8.04 -8.18
N THR A 131 -1.11 -7.64 -7.46
CA THR A 131 -2.43 -7.31 -8.03
C THR A 131 -2.79 -5.83 -7.90
N ASP A 132 -2.11 -5.06 -7.05
CA ASP A 132 -2.27 -3.59 -6.92
C ASP A 132 -1.58 -2.83 -8.07
N ILE A 133 -2.15 -2.94 -9.28
CA ILE A 133 -1.53 -2.43 -10.52
C ILE A 133 -2.27 -1.23 -11.14
N MET A 134 -3.43 -0.86 -10.60
CA MET A 134 -4.28 0.17 -11.20
C MET A 134 -3.91 1.57 -10.71
N ALA A 135 -4.36 2.61 -11.41
CA ALA A 135 -4.06 3.98 -11.03
C ALA A 135 -4.89 4.50 -9.84
N TYR A 136 -6.06 3.92 -9.56
CA TYR A 136 -7.01 4.40 -8.54
C TYR A 136 -7.73 3.29 -7.78
N HIS A 137 -8.41 2.36 -8.48
CA HIS A 137 -9.15 1.24 -7.88
C HIS A 137 -8.24 0.02 -7.66
N GLY A 138 -8.80 -1.16 -7.36
CA GLY A 138 -8.04 -2.37 -7.02
C GLY A 138 -7.63 -2.43 -5.55
N ASN A 139 -6.85 -3.46 -5.19
CA ASN A 139 -6.36 -3.71 -3.83
C ASN A 139 -7.48 -3.61 -2.75
N SER A 140 -8.67 -4.10 -3.07
CA SER A 140 -9.86 -4.04 -2.20
C SER A 140 -10.16 -5.36 -1.48
N ALA A 141 -9.40 -6.42 -1.77
CA ALA A 141 -9.54 -7.73 -1.16
C ALA A 141 -8.20 -8.31 -0.65
N ALA A 142 -7.18 -7.47 -0.48
CA ALA A 142 -5.89 -7.83 0.13
C ALA A 142 -5.56 -6.93 1.34
N ASP A 143 -6.48 -6.90 2.31
CA ASP A 143 -6.28 -6.17 3.57
C ASP A 143 -5.00 -6.63 4.29
N LYS A 144 -4.35 -5.71 5.01
CA LYS A 144 -3.07 -5.94 5.68
C LYS A 144 -3.12 -5.48 7.13
N LEU A 145 -2.58 -6.27 8.05
CA LEU A 145 -2.35 -5.88 9.45
C LEU A 145 -1.36 -4.70 9.53
N ALA A 146 -1.41 -3.91 10.60
CA ALA A 146 -0.58 -2.71 10.71
C ALA A 146 0.94 -3.01 10.64
N ALA A 147 1.41 -4.08 11.31
CA ALA A 147 2.79 -4.55 11.23
C ALA A 147 3.20 -5.08 9.84
N ALA A 148 2.22 -5.44 9.00
CA ALA A 148 2.39 -5.98 7.66
C ALA A 148 2.27 -4.93 6.55
N ASP A 149 1.47 -3.88 6.79
CA ASP A 149 1.29 -2.69 5.94
C ASP A 149 2.35 -1.63 6.24
N ARG A 150 2.02 -0.60 7.01
CA ARG A 150 2.91 0.51 7.35
C ARG A 150 2.52 1.09 8.69
N THR A 151 3.43 1.02 9.64
CA THR A 151 3.21 1.53 10.98
C THR A 151 4.50 2.00 11.63
N ASP A 152 4.40 2.77 12.71
CA ASP A 152 5.53 3.27 13.49
C ASP A 152 6.00 2.25 14.53
N ASN A 153 6.90 2.69 15.44
CA ASN A 153 7.44 1.86 16.51
C ASN A 153 7.90 0.47 16.03
N MET A 154 8.47 0.41 14.83
CA MET A 154 8.73 -0.82 14.09
C MET A 154 10.15 -0.81 13.53
N ILE A 155 10.82 -1.95 13.64
CA ILE A 155 12.04 -2.25 12.87
C ILE A 155 11.61 -2.94 11.59
N SER A 156 12.09 -2.46 10.45
CA SER A 156 11.84 -3.05 9.13
C SER A 156 13.14 -3.45 8.46
N TYR A 157 13.14 -4.57 7.77
CA TYR A 157 14.25 -5.11 7.00
C TYR A 157 13.81 -5.39 5.56
N LYS A 158 14.69 -5.11 4.60
CA LYS A 158 14.58 -5.59 3.22
C LYS A 158 15.94 -6.03 2.69
N GLY A 159 15.98 -7.09 1.90
CA GLY A 159 17.20 -7.59 1.27
C GLY A 159 16.91 -8.34 -0.02
N SER A 160 17.85 -8.30 -0.96
CA SER A 160 17.78 -8.96 -2.25
C SER A 160 18.98 -9.87 -2.44
N PHE A 161 18.72 -11.16 -2.66
CA PHE A 161 19.72 -12.22 -2.73
C PHE A 161 19.53 -13.03 -4.02
N ASN A 162 20.15 -12.54 -5.10
CA ASN A 162 19.99 -13.08 -6.45
C ASN A 162 18.53 -13.03 -6.93
N ALA A 163 17.85 -14.17 -6.95
CA ALA A 163 16.47 -14.31 -7.40
C ALA A 163 15.45 -14.23 -6.26
N LEU A 164 15.92 -14.13 -5.01
CA LEU A 164 15.09 -14.08 -3.81
C LEU A 164 15.14 -12.68 -3.20
N ASP A 165 13.99 -12.03 -3.14
CA ASP A 165 13.78 -10.81 -2.36
C ASP A 165 13.08 -11.16 -1.06
N VAL A 166 13.49 -10.56 0.06
CA VAL A 166 12.92 -10.79 1.39
C VAL A 166 12.62 -9.46 2.08
N LYS A 167 11.52 -9.43 2.83
CA LYS A 167 11.22 -8.37 3.79
C LYS A 167 10.80 -8.97 5.12
N ALA A 168 11.15 -8.30 6.21
CA ALA A 168 10.68 -8.66 7.55
C ALA A 168 10.45 -7.40 8.38
N SER A 169 9.56 -7.47 9.36
CA SER A 169 9.37 -6.40 10.33
C SER A 169 9.04 -6.93 11.72
N TYR A 170 9.32 -6.11 12.73
CA TYR A 170 8.89 -6.32 14.11
C TYR A 170 8.44 -4.98 14.70
N ARG A 171 7.17 -4.89 15.09
CA ARG A 171 6.55 -3.76 15.80
C ARG A 171 6.59 -4.04 17.30
N PHE A 172 7.01 -3.05 18.08
CA PHE A 172 6.89 -3.08 19.53
C PHE A 172 5.50 -2.59 19.96
N ALA A 173 4.97 -3.15 21.04
CA ALA A 173 3.82 -2.57 21.73
C ALA A 173 4.16 -1.16 22.23
N ASP A 174 3.20 -0.25 22.19
CA ASP A 174 3.40 1.14 22.55
C ASP A 174 3.28 1.31 24.06
N ARG A 175 4.31 1.92 24.66
CA ARG A 175 4.33 2.20 26.10
C ARG A 175 3.18 3.13 26.50
N VAL A 176 2.44 2.76 27.53
CA VAL A 176 1.41 3.58 28.17
C VAL A 176 1.83 3.98 29.60
N GLU A 177 1.50 5.20 30.00
CA GLU A 177 1.72 5.71 31.36
C GLU A 177 0.52 5.38 32.25
N GLY A 178 0.70 4.44 33.16
CA GLY A 178 -0.37 3.91 33.98
C GLY A 178 -1.10 2.74 33.30
N THR A 179 -1.32 1.67 34.06
CA THR A 179 -2.19 0.57 33.67
C THR A 179 -3.56 0.74 34.32
N THR A 180 -4.58 0.03 33.81
CA THR A 180 -5.91 -0.03 34.44
C THR A 180 -5.85 -0.46 35.92
N THR A 181 -4.79 -1.16 36.32
CA THR A 181 -4.59 -1.69 37.68
C THR A 181 -3.64 -0.85 38.54
N ASN A 182 -2.62 -0.20 37.96
CA ASN A 182 -1.61 0.58 38.68
C ASN A 182 -1.22 1.85 37.92
N SER A 183 -1.59 3.02 38.46
CA SER A 183 -1.29 4.33 37.88
C SER A 183 0.15 4.82 38.08
N GLY A 184 0.99 4.06 38.80
CA GLY A 184 2.39 4.40 39.09
C GLY A 184 3.43 3.60 38.28
N GLU A 185 2.98 2.76 37.35
CA GLU A 185 3.84 1.86 36.56
C GLU A 185 3.61 2.08 35.07
N TYR A 186 4.63 1.82 34.25
CA TYR A 186 4.46 1.73 32.80
C TYR A 186 3.79 0.41 32.42
N GLY A 187 2.90 0.45 31.44
CA GLY A 187 2.42 -0.73 30.71
C GLY A 187 2.64 -0.54 29.21
N ASP A 188 1.97 -1.36 28.41
CA ASP A 188 1.86 -1.20 26.96
C ASP A 188 0.44 -1.53 26.46
N ASN A 189 0.16 -1.25 25.20
CA ASN A 189 -1.13 -1.50 24.56
C ASN A 189 -1.29 -2.92 24.00
N GLY A 190 -0.29 -3.80 24.11
CA GLY A 190 -0.33 -5.15 23.54
C GLY A 190 -0.37 -5.22 22.01
N GLU A 191 0.04 -4.14 21.32
CA GLU A 191 0.04 -4.05 19.84
C GLU A 191 1.39 -4.42 19.22
N ASP A 192 2.14 -5.33 19.86
CA ASP A 192 3.33 -5.92 19.25
C ASP A 192 2.94 -6.91 18.14
N GLY A 193 3.83 -7.05 17.15
CA GLY A 193 3.57 -7.90 16.00
C GLY A 193 4.76 -8.01 15.08
N TYR A 194 4.69 -8.90 14.11
CA TYR A 194 5.74 -9.12 13.12
C TYR A 194 5.16 -9.46 11.75
N SER A 195 5.97 -9.27 10.71
CA SER A 195 5.64 -9.76 9.38
C SER A 195 6.90 -10.25 8.65
N LEU A 196 6.71 -11.19 7.72
CA LEU A 196 7.76 -11.76 6.88
C LEU A 196 7.22 -12.03 5.49
N SER A 197 8.00 -11.76 4.46
CA SER A 197 7.68 -12.15 3.09
C SER A 197 8.91 -12.50 2.27
N GLY A 198 8.67 -13.27 1.22
CA GLY A 198 9.68 -13.63 0.22
C GLY A 198 9.06 -13.65 -1.17
N ILE A 199 9.82 -13.16 -2.16
CA ILE A 199 9.48 -13.22 -3.58
C ILE A 199 10.63 -13.92 -4.31
N TYR A 200 10.29 -14.96 -5.06
CA TYR A 200 11.24 -15.68 -5.91
C TYR A 200 10.93 -15.45 -7.38
N THR A 201 11.86 -14.84 -8.10
CA THR A 201 11.78 -14.63 -9.56
C THR A 201 12.39 -15.81 -10.30
N ILE A 202 11.60 -16.50 -11.13
CA ILE A 202 12.05 -17.72 -11.82
C ILE A 202 12.85 -17.35 -13.07
N GLY A 203 14.15 -17.11 -12.88
CA GLY A 203 15.09 -16.82 -13.97
C GLY A 203 14.61 -15.69 -14.86
N GLU A 204 14.75 -15.86 -16.19
CA GLU A 204 14.26 -14.90 -17.19
C GLU A 204 12.90 -15.31 -17.79
N THR A 205 12.12 -16.14 -17.09
CA THR A 205 10.85 -16.68 -17.63
C THR A 205 9.72 -15.65 -17.64
N GLY A 206 9.82 -14.61 -16.80
CA GLY A 206 8.73 -13.67 -16.52
C GLY A 206 7.81 -14.12 -15.38
N LEU A 207 8.02 -15.30 -14.79
CA LEU A 207 7.24 -15.81 -13.67
C LEU A 207 7.85 -15.39 -12.33
N ALA A 208 7.03 -14.93 -11.39
CA ALA A 208 7.42 -14.67 -10.01
C ALA A 208 6.41 -15.28 -9.04
N LEU A 209 6.90 -15.78 -7.91
CA LEU A 209 6.09 -16.36 -6.83
C LEU A 209 6.38 -15.61 -5.54
N GLY A 210 5.33 -15.20 -4.83
CA GLY A 210 5.41 -14.48 -3.57
C GLY A 210 4.68 -15.22 -2.46
N GLY A 211 5.15 -15.08 -1.23
CA GLY A 211 4.42 -15.50 -0.05
C GLY A 211 4.83 -14.70 1.18
N GLY A 212 3.93 -14.58 2.14
CA GLY A 212 4.22 -13.91 3.39
C GLY A 212 3.22 -14.23 4.49
N TYR A 213 3.58 -13.86 5.72
CA TYR A 213 2.78 -14.02 6.93
C TYR A 213 2.95 -12.81 7.84
N ALA A 214 1.91 -12.47 8.59
CA ALA A 214 1.95 -11.49 9.65
C ALA A 214 1.07 -11.88 10.83
N ASP A 215 1.43 -11.38 12.02
CA ASP A 215 0.73 -11.60 13.28
C ASP A 215 0.90 -10.35 14.15
N GLN A 216 -0.20 -9.88 14.75
CA GLN A 216 -0.22 -8.72 15.62
C GLN A 216 -1.42 -8.81 16.58
N ALA A 217 -1.16 -8.71 17.88
CA ALA A 217 -2.18 -8.82 18.92
C ALA A 217 -3.09 -10.05 18.74
N ASP A 218 -4.36 -9.85 18.39
CA ASP A 218 -5.36 -10.91 18.17
C ASP A 218 -5.60 -11.22 16.68
N GLN A 219 -4.75 -10.71 15.79
CA GLN A 219 -4.90 -10.78 14.35
C GLN A 219 -3.74 -11.53 13.70
N ASN A 220 -4.03 -12.29 12.65
CA ASN A 220 -3.01 -12.98 11.84
C ASN A 220 -3.45 -13.07 10.38
N GLU A 221 -2.49 -13.14 9.45
CA GLU A 221 -2.78 -13.37 8.04
C GLU A 221 -1.59 -13.98 7.29
N TYR A 222 -1.88 -14.75 6.24
CA TYR A 222 -0.91 -15.14 5.23
C TYR A 222 -1.37 -14.73 3.84
N MET A 223 -0.40 -14.50 2.96
CA MET A 223 -0.64 -14.20 1.56
C MET A 223 0.18 -15.10 0.66
N LEU A 224 -0.40 -15.51 -0.46
CA LEU A 224 0.26 -16.24 -1.54
C LEU A 224 0.00 -15.52 -2.86
N ALA A 225 1.05 -15.35 -3.66
CA ALA A 225 0.95 -14.62 -4.92
C ALA A 225 1.72 -15.28 -6.05
N ALA A 226 1.24 -15.11 -7.27
CA ALA A 226 1.95 -15.50 -8.48
C ALA A 226 1.69 -14.48 -9.58
N SER A 227 2.71 -14.18 -10.38
CA SER A 227 2.58 -13.31 -11.55
C SER A 227 3.34 -13.86 -12.75
N TYR A 228 2.91 -13.41 -13.93
CA TYR A 228 3.54 -13.73 -15.20
C TYR A 228 3.56 -12.50 -16.11
N THR A 229 4.76 -12.08 -16.50
CA THR A 229 4.97 -11.03 -17.50
C THR A 229 5.41 -11.63 -18.82
N MET A 230 4.73 -11.30 -19.92
CA MET A 230 5.09 -11.74 -21.27
C MET A 230 4.90 -10.62 -22.28
N GLY A 231 6.02 -10.05 -22.75
CA GLY A 231 5.99 -8.91 -23.66
C GLY A 231 5.32 -7.72 -22.98
N ASP A 232 4.26 -7.19 -23.60
CA ASP A 232 3.49 -6.06 -23.08
C ASP A 232 2.33 -6.49 -22.16
N LEU A 233 2.21 -7.79 -21.84
CA LEU A 233 1.15 -8.36 -21.00
C LEU A 233 1.66 -8.70 -19.59
N TYR A 234 0.81 -8.47 -18.60
CA TYR A 234 1.01 -8.86 -17.21
C TYR A 234 -0.25 -9.55 -16.68
N PHE A 235 -0.07 -10.62 -15.91
CA PHE A 235 -1.13 -11.30 -15.18
C PHE A 235 -0.65 -11.63 -13.78
N ALA A 236 -1.55 -11.55 -12.80
CA ALA A 236 -1.25 -11.95 -11.43
C ALA A 236 -2.47 -12.41 -10.66
N GLY A 237 -2.22 -13.13 -9.57
CA GLY A 237 -3.21 -13.42 -8.56
C GLY A 237 -2.60 -13.35 -7.15
N VAL A 238 -3.41 -12.91 -6.20
CA VAL A 238 -3.11 -12.89 -4.76
C VAL A 238 -4.24 -13.59 -4.03
N PHE A 239 -3.87 -14.43 -3.08
CA PHE A 239 -4.76 -15.03 -2.10
C PHE A 239 -4.33 -14.58 -0.71
N THR A 240 -5.29 -14.14 0.10
CA THR A 240 -5.09 -13.70 1.48
C THR A 240 -6.05 -14.46 2.39
N ASP A 241 -5.59 -14.91 3.53
CA ASP A 241 -6.42 -15.62 4.50
C ASP A 241 -5.89 -15.42 5.92
N GLY A 242 -6.79 -15.29 6.89
CA GLY A 242 -6.42 -14.98 8.28
C GLY A 242 -7.60 -14.60 9.16
N GLU A 243 -7.30 -14.07 10.34
CA GLU A 243 -8.25 -13.62 11.34
C GLU A 243 -8.02 -12.14 11.66
N LYS A 244 -9.09 -11.33 11.65
CA LYS A 244 -9.03 -9.87 11.89
C LYS A 244 -9.38 -9.47 13.33
N ASP A 245 -9.77 -10.41 14.19
CA ASP A 245 -10.05 -10.21 15.62
C ASP A 245 -10.23 -11.59 16.31
N LYS A 246 -10.37 -11.64 17.64
CA LYS A 246 -10.59 -12.87 18.43
C LYS A 246 -11.85 -13.65 18.07
N LYS A 247 -12.88 -13.02 17.51
CA LYS A 247 -14.21 -13.62 17.29
C LYS A 247 -14.87 -13.09 16.03
N ASP A 248 -15.51 -13.99 15.29
CA ASP A 248 -16.37 -13.68 14.13
C ASP A 248 -15.65 -12.72 13.17
N ALA A 249 -14.42 -13.09 12.81
CA ALA A 249 -13.46 -12.21 12.14
C ALA A 249 -12.56 -12.94 11.13
N ASP A 250 -12.91 -14.16 10.74
CA ASP A 250 -12.25 -14.86 9.64
C ASP A 250 -12.31 -13.97 8.39
N TYR A 251 -11.18 -13.85 7.70
CA TYR A 251 -11.05 -13.06 6.48
C TYR A 251 -10.39 -13.91 5.40
N THR A 252 -11.03 -13.96 4.23
CA THR A 252 -10.47 -14.62 3.05
C THR A 252 -10.64 -13.70 1.86
N GLY A 253 -9.58 -13.46 1.10
CA GLY A 253 -9.54 -12.55 -0.02
C GLY A 253 -8.86 -13.15 -1.24
N TYR A 254 -9.39 -12.84 -2.42
CA TYR A 254 -8.85 -13.23 -3.72
C TYR A 254 -8.78 -12.02 -4.64
N GLU A 255 -7.62 -11.80 -5.24
CA GLU A 255 -7.45 -10.80 -6.29
C GLU A 255 -6.87 -11.43 -7.55
N LEU A 256 -7.38 -11.01 -8.71
CA LEU A 256 -6.83 -11.29 -10.02
C LEU A 256 -6.57 -9.97 -10.72
N ALA A 257 -5.45 -9.88 -11.42
CA ALA A 257 -5.06 -8.68 -12.14
C ALA A 257 -4.54 -9.01 -13.54
N ALA A 258 -4.85 -8.14 -14.50
CA ALA A 258 -4.31 -8.18 -15.85
C ALA A 258 -3.98 -6.77 -16.34
N ALA A 259 -2.87 -6.63 -17.07
CA ALA A 259 -2.54 -5.39 -17.77
C ALA A 259 -1.99 -5.63 -19.17
N TYR A 260 -2.21 -4.62 -20.02
CA TYR A 260 -1.65 -4.53 -21.36
C TYR A 260 -1.07 -3.13 -21.61
N THR A 261 0.20 -3.08 -22.02
CA THR A 261 0.88 -1.83 -22.39
C THR A 261 0.82 -1.62 -23.89
N MET A 262 0.26 -0.49 -24.33
CA MET A 262 0.17 -0.08 -25.72
C MET A 262 0.81 1.30 -25.91
N GLY A 263 2.11 1.32 -26.22
CA GLY A 263 2.87 2.55 -26.36
C GLY A 263 2.97 3.32 -25.04
N GLN A 264 2.33 4.49 -24.97
CA GLN A 264 2.28 5.33 -23.76
C GLN A 264 1.02 5.08 -22.91
N THR A 265 0.18 4.12 -23.29
CA THR A 265 -1.05 3.77 -22.56
C THR A 265 -0.89 2.44 -21.87
N VAL A 266 -1.29 2.35 -20.60
CA VAL A 266 -1.47 1.07 -19.89
C VAL A 266 -2.95 0.89 -19.64
N PHE A 267 -3.48 -0.26 -20.02
CA PHE A 267 -4.82 -0.71 -19.65
C PHE A 267 -4.69 -1.75 -18.57
N SER A 268 -5.46 -1.62 -17.49
CA SER A 268 -5.48 -2.63 -16.43
C SER A 268 -6.91 -3.00 -16.03
N SER A 269 -7.06 -4.21 -15.50
CA SER A 269 -8.30 -4.67 -14.89
C SER A 269 -8.00 -5.60 -13.73
N THR A 270 -8.85 -5.51 -12.70
CA THR A 270 -8.78 -6.37 -11.54
C THR A 270 -10.15 -6.94 -11.19
N TYR A 271 -10.15 -8.15 -10.63
CA TYR A 271 -11.27 -8.70 -9.88
C TYR A 271 -10.82 -8.86 -8.44
N ASN A 272 -11.60 -8.35 -7.48
CA ASN A 272 -11.28 -8.40 -6.06
C ASN A 272 -12.51 -8.91 -5.32
N ASN A 273 -12.36 -10.00 -4.58
CA ASN A 273 -13.43 -10.58 -3.78
C ASN A 273 -12.91 -10.92 -2.39
N ALA A 274 -13.60 -10.44 -1.35
CA ALA A 274 -13.30 -10.74 0.03
C ALA A 274 -14.55 -11.22 0.76
N GLU A 275 -14.34 -12.17 1.66
CA GLU A 275 -15.30 -12.61 2.65
C GLU A 275 -14.79 -12.25 4.05
N THR A 276 -15.72 -11.88 4.93
CA THR A 276 -15.44 -11.61 6.34
C THR A 276 -16.56 -12.22 7.18
N ASP A 277 -16.21 -13.04 8.16
CA ASP A 277 -17.18 -13.79 8.97
C ASP A 277 -18.17 -14.60 8.10
N GLY A 278 -17.63 -15.24 7.05
CA GLY A 278 -18.37 -16.13 6.14
C GLY A 278 -19.36 -15.44 5.19
N GLU A 279 -19.35 -14.11 5.09
CA GLU A 279 -20.18 -13.36 4.14
C GLU A 279 -19.32 -12.36 3.34
N THR A 280 -19.70 -12.08 2.10
CA THR A 280 -18.98 -11.15 1.21
C THR A 280 -18.84 -9.77 1.86
N SER A 281 -17.63 -9.20 1.85
CA SER A 281 -17.31 -7.86 2.35
C SER A 281 -16.75 -6.93 1.25
N ALA A 282 -16.23 -7.49 0.16
CA ALA A 282 -15.91 -6.78 -1.08
C ALA A 282 -16.15 -7.70 -2.28
N ASP A 283 -16.73 -7.17 -3.37
CA ASP A 283 -16.85 -7.87 -4.65
C ASP A 283 -16.84 -6.87 -5.80
N ASN A 284 -15.71 -6.78 -6.50
CA ASN A 284 -15.41 -5.67 -7.41
C ASN A 284 -14.79 -6.18 -8.71
N ILE A 285 -15.22 -5.62 -9.83
CA ILE A 285 -14.48 -5.66 -11.10
C ILE A 285 -14.13 -4.22 -11.47
N ALA A 286 -12.85 -3.91 -11.56
CA ALA A 286 -12.39 -2.60 -11.99
C ALA A 286 -11.68 -2.67 -13.35
N VAL A 287 -11.80 -1.60 -14.12
CA VAL A 287 -11.04 -1.36 -15.36
C VAL A 287 -10.47 0.05 -15.36
N ASP A 288 -9.27 0.23 -15.91
CA ASP A 288 -8.71 1.55 -16.13
C ASP A 288 -7.93 1.68 -17.45
N ALA A 289 -7.70 2.94 -17.82
CA ALA A 289 -6.75 3.33 -18.83
C ALA A 289 -5.92 4.51 -18.33
N THR A 290 -4.60 4.35 -18.32
CA THR A 290 -3.64 5.37 -17.91
C THR A 290 -2.76 5.76 -19.08
N TYR A 291 -2.74 7.04 -19.43
CA TYR A 291 -1.88 7.59 -20.49
C TYR A 291 -0.75 8.42 -19.89
N PHE A 292 0.49 8.07 -20.25
CA PHE A 292 1.70 8.74 -19.81
C PHE A 292 2.17 9.75 -20.86
N PHE A 293 1.84 11.03 -20.67
CA PHE A 293 2.32 12.10 -21.55
C PHE A 293 3.84 12.29 -21.45
N LYS A 294 4.37 12.07 -20.24
CA LYS A 294 5.77 12.06 -19.85
C LYS A 294 5.96 11.07 -18.70
N PRO A 295 7.21 10.64 -18.39
CA PRO A 295 7.47 9.78 -17.23
C PRO A 295 6.90 10.32 -15.90
N ASN A 296 6.83 11.65 -15.77
CA ASN A 296 6.35 12.34 -14.58
C ASN A 296 4.96 12.99 -14.73
N PHE A 297 4.25 12.75 -15.85
CA PHE A 297 2.93 13.35 -16.06
C PHE A 297 1.99 12.40 -16.78
N ARG A 298 0.90 12.01 -16.11
CA ARG A 298 -0.07 11.03 -16.60
C ARG A 298 -1.50 11.45 -16.30
N GLY A 299 -2.42 11.04 -17.16
CA GLY A 299 -3.86 11.09 -16.93
C GLY A 299 -4.44 9.69 -16.90
N TYR A 300 -5.50 9.48 -16.12
CA TYR A 300 -6.18 8.20 -16.02
C TYR A 300 -7.69 8.34 -15.90
N VAL A 301 -8.40 7.31 -16.36
CA VAL A 301 -9.82 7.07 -16.12
C VAL A 301 -9.97 5.64 -15.61
N SER A 302 -10.75 5.46 -14.56
CA SER A 302 -11.04 4.16 -13.99
C SER A 302 -12.51 4.03 -13.61
N TYR A 303 -13.07 2.85 -13.78
CA TYR A 303 -14.43 2.53 -13.35
C TYR A 303 -14.42 1.23 -12.54
N ASN A 304 -15.05 1.25 -11.38
CA ASN A 304 -15.24 0.10 -10.51
C ASN A 304 -16.72 -0.31 -10.53
N PHE A 305 -16.98 -1.51 -11.05
CA PHE A 305 -18.26 -2.18 -10.95
C PHE A 305 -18.30 -2.90 -9.60
N ASN A 306 -19.15 -2.40 -8.70
CA ASN A 306 -19.41 -3.02 -7.41
C ASN A 306 -20.50 -4.08 -7.59
N LEU A 307 -20.14 -5.34 -7.38
CA LEU A 307 -21.03 -6.47 -7.61
C LEU A 307 -21.96 -6.74 -6.43
N ILE A 308 -21.73 -6.07 -5.29
CA ILE A 308 -22.63 -6.09 -4.14
C ILE A 308 -23.88 -5.28 -4.46
N SER A 309 -25.05 -5.86 -4.21
CA SER A 309 -26.35 -5.20 -4.34
C SER A 309 -26.91 -4.76 -2.99
N LYS A 310 -27.74 -3.71 -3.02
CA LYS A 310 -28.49 -3.29 -1.83
C LYS A 310 -29.32 -4.45 -1.28
N GLY A 311 -29.14 -4.75 0.00
CA GLY A 311 -29.86 -5.80 0.71
C GLY A 311 -29.12 -7.14 0.75
N ASP A 312 -28.03 -7.29 -0.01
CA ASP A 312 -27.13 -8.44 0.12
C ASP A 312 -26.57 -8.49 1.54
N LYS A 313 -26.25 -9.69 2.00
CA LYS A 313 -25.53 -9.84 3.27
C LYS A 313 -24.11 -9.31 3.11
N LEU A 314 -23.63 -8.62 4.13
CA LEU A 314 -22.31 -8.01 4.15
C LEU A 314 -21.56 -8.42 5.41
N GLY A 315 -20.40 -9.04 5.20
CA GLY A 315 -19.46 -9.46 6.24
C GLY A 315 -18.89 -8.28 7.01
N LYS A 316 -18.77 -8.42 8.34
CA LYS A 316 -18.18 -7.38 9.22
C LYS A 316 -17.47 -7.99 10.41
N VAL A 317 -16.30 -7.45 10.76
CA VAL A 317 -15.59 -7.79 11.99
C VAL A 317 -16.39 -7.34 13.22
N GLY A 318 -16.61 -8.24 14.18
CA GLY A 318 -17.01 -7.93 15.57
C GLY A 318 -18.41 -7.34 15.80
N ALA A 319 -19.17 -7.03 14.75
CA ALA A 319 -20.49 -6.38 14.83
C ALA A 319 -21.66 -7.25 14.32
N GLY A 320 -21.36 -8.48 13.89
CA GLY A 320 -22.29 -9.37 13.19
C GLY A 320 -22.61 -8.89 11.76
N ASN A 321 -22.94 -9.85 10.90
CA ASN A 321 -23.20 -9.58 9.49
C ASN A 321 -24.41 -8.66 9.30
N GLY A 322 -24.27 -7.71 8.38
CA GLY A 322 -25.27 -6.69 8.08
C GLY A 322 -25.92 -6.89 6.71
N SER A 323 -26.83 -5.99 6.34
CA SER A 323 -27.28 -5.85 4.95
C SER A 323 -26.59 -4.67 4.28
N ALA A 324 -26.14 -4.84 3.05
CA ALA A 324 -25.54 -3.80 2.24
C ALA A 324 -26.54 -2.65 2.03
N THR A 325 -26.12 -1.44 2.37
CA THR A 325 -26.87 -0.22 2.05
C THR A 325 -26.71 0.15 0.58
N SER A 326 -27.56 1.05 0.06
CA SER A 326 -27.36 1.60 -1.29
C SER A 326 -25.96 2.19 -1.47
N MET A 327 -25.47 2.95 -0.49
CA MET A 327 -24.14 3.56 -0.55
C MET A 327 -22.99 2.55 -0.66
N GLN A 328 -23.13 1.37 -0.05
CA GLN A 328 -22.11 0.31 -0.08
C GLN A 328 -22.16 -0.52 -1.37
N ALA A 329 -23.23 -0.39 -2.15
CA ALA A 329 -23.49 -1.09 -3.40
C ALA A 329 -23.28 -0.20 -4.63
N GLU A 330 -22.81 1.05 -4.45
CA GLU A 330 -22.60 1.96 -5.57
C GLU A 330 -21.31 1.64 -6.35
N ASP A 331 -21.41 1.76 -7.66
CA ASP A 331 -20.26 1.83 -8.57
C ASP A 331 -19.49 3.15 -8.38
N GLU A 332 -18.23 3.18 -8.83
CA GLU A 332 -17.39 4.37 -8.76
C GLU A 332 -16.69 4.67 -10.10
N LEU A 333 -16.85 5.90 -10.59
CA LEU A 333 -16.01 6.47 -11.65
C LEU A 333 -14.93 7.34 -11.01
N ALA A 334 -13.69 7.14 -11.44
CA ALA A 334 -12.56 7.99 -11.07
C ALA A 334 -11.90 8.60 -12.32
N LEU A 335 -11.63 9.90 -12.27
CA LEU A 335 -10.80 10.61 -13.25
C LEU A 335 -9.63 11.24 -12.53
N GLY A 336 -8.43 11.13 -13.09
CA GLY A 336 -7.27 11.74 -12.44
C GLY A 336 -6.21 12.25 -13.39
N LEU A 337 -5.44 13.19 -12.86
CA LEU A 337 -4.27 13.78 -13.50
C LEU A 337 -3.17 13.89 -12.44
N ARG A 338 -2.04 13.25 -12.70
CA ARG A 338 -0.94 13.13 -11.75
C ARG A 338 0.33 13.70 -12.35
N TYR A 339 0.92 14.65 -11.62
CA TYR A 339 2.26 15.15 -11.83
C TYR A 339 3.16 14.65 -10.71
N ASP A 340 4.30 14.06 -11.05
CA ASP A 340 5.33 13.62 -10.11
C ASP A 340 6.47 14.64 -10.09
N PHE A 341 6.88 15.07 -8.88
CA PHE A 341 7.95 16.05 -8.66
C PHE A 341 9.35 15.44 -8.81
#